data_AF-A0A966AVJ9-F1
#
_entry.id   AF-A0A966AVJ9-F1
#
_cell.length_a   1.000
_cell.length_b   1.000
_cell.length_c   1.000
_cell.angle_alpha   90.00
_cell.angle_beta   90.00
_cell.angle_gamma   90.00
#
_symmetry.space_group_name_H-M   'P 1'
#
loop_
_entity.id
_entity.type
_entity.pdbx_description
1 polymer ?
#
loop_
_entity_poly.entity_id
_entity_poly.type
_entity_poly.pdbx_seq_one_letter_code
_entity_poly.pdbx_strand_id
1 'polypeptide(L)'
;MARPWLLPVVALTIVILGGAIGYRITEGWDWGDCLWMVLITISTIGYGEVEPLSQAGRLVTVLIVAGGIVVVQLSIQKILGLTESGYFRQLRELSFRRKLRRMNNHVILCGYGRIGREIAEQLLLETVPVLVVEMDSARRQAAEERGLPVLQADATLDETLLEAGLHRCRSLVAALPSDAANLYVTLSARGLEPGCRLIARADSEEAAAKLELAGATVVVSPYVAGGRVMAATALRPLAVDFMDLLSGSEFEIEEFRLSRDPFLVGHLASKSLSELQLGRRSGAMVLAIRDGSALKGNPSGEERLGPGQLLVVMGSQKQLELFRNLLGDAIDTIETMRGV
;
A
#
# COMPACT_ATOMS: atom_id res chain seq x y z
N MET A 1 -18.30 21.08 -15.90
CA MET A 1 -19.13 20.57 -14.79
C MET A 1 -19.87 21.75 -14.17
N ALA A 2 -21.20 21.78 -14.28
CA ALA A 2 -21.99 22.79 -13.59
C ALA A 2 -21.77 22.62 -12.08
N ARG A 3 -21.35 23.68 -11.38
CA ARG A 3 -21.17 23.68 -9.93
C ARG A 3 -22.56 23.61 -9.29
N PRO A 4 -22.99 22.46 -8.74
CA PRO A 4 -24.39 22.28 -8.33
C PRO A 4 -24.78 23.16 -7.14
N TRP A 5 -23.79 23.62 -6.37
CA TRP A 5 -23.92 24.61 -5.30
C TRP A 5 -24.09 26.05 -5.80
N LEU A 6 -23.79 26.34 -7.07
CA LEU A 6 -23.88 27.70 -7.62
C LEU A 6 -25.34 28.16 -7.70
N LEU A 7 -26.26 27.28 -8.15
CA LEU A 7 -27.67 27.62 -8.30
C LEU A 7 -28.36 28.02 -6.97
N PRO A 8 -28.27 27.25 -5.87
CA PRO A 8 -28.90 27.64 -4.60
C PRO A 8 -28.28 28.91 -4.02
N VAL A 9 -26.95 29.09 -4.14
CA VAL A 9 -26.26 30.31 -3.69
C VAL A 9 -26.74 31.54 -4.48
N VAL A 10 -26.84 31.44 -5.80
CA VAL A 10 -27.33 32.51 -6.65
C VAL A 10 -28.80 32.83 -6.34
N ALA A 11 -29.66 31.81 -6.21
CA ALA A 11 -31.07 31.99 -5.87
C ALA A 11 -31.26 32.69 -4.51
N LEU A 12 -30.51 32.28 -3.48
CA LEU A 12 -30.56 32.91 -2.16
C LEU A 12 -30.09 34.37 -2.21
N THR A 13 -29.01 34.64 -2.96
CA THR A 13 -28.49 36.01 -3.17
C THR A 13 -29.53 36.90 -3.84
N ILE A 14 -30.26 36.38 -4.85
CA ILE A 14 -31.33 37.10 -5.52
C ILE A 14 -32.48 37.43 -4.57
N VAL A 15 -32.90 36.50 -3.71
CA VAL A 15 -33.96 36.77 -2.73
C VAL A 15 -33.50 37.81 -1.71
N ILE A 16 -32.27 37.72 -1.22
CA ILE A 16 -31.71 38.67 -0.24
C ILE A 16 -31.66 40.08 -0.83
N LEU A 17 -31.04 40.24 -2.00
CA LEU A 17 -30.88 41.54 -2.65
C LEU A 17 -32.23 42.09 -3.16
N GLY A 18 -33.08 41.24 -3.73
CA GLY A 18 -34.41 41.62 -4.18
C GLY A 18 -35.30 42.09 -3.03
N GLY A 19 -35.24 41.41 -1.89
CA GLY A 19 -35.95 41.83 -0.68
C GLY A 19 -35.43 43.16 -0.14
N ALA A 20 -34.11 43.38 -0.13
CA ALA A 20 -33.51 44.62 0.34
C ALA A 20 -33.87 45.81 -0.57
N ILE A 21 -33.86 45.60 -1.90
CA ILE A 21 -34.35 46.60 -2.86
C ILE A 21 -35.84 46.90 -2.66
N GLY A 22 -36.64 45.86 -2.38
CA GLY A 22 -38.07 46.01 -2.08
C GLY A 22 -38.33 46.94 -0.91
N TYR A 23 -37.67 46.70 0.23
CA TYR A 23 -37.79 47.58 1.40
C TYR A 23 -37.23 48.98 1.16
N ARG A 24 -36.16 49.11 0.37
CA ARG A 24 -35.59 50.42 0.02
C ARG A 24 -36.58 51.27 -0.79
N ILE A 25 -37.34 50.66 -1.70
CA ILE A 25 -38.32 51.36 -2.54
C ILE A 25 -39.59 51.70 -1.76
N THR A 26 -40.07 50.80 -0.90
CA THR A 26 -41.34 51.02 -0.18
C THR A 26 -41.18 51.87 1.07
N GLU A 27 -40.12 51.63 1.86
CA GLU A 27 -39.93 52.27 3.17
C GLU A 27 -38.78 53.30 3.18
N GLY A 28 -37.84 53.23 2.22
CA GLY A 28 -36.74 54.20 2.13
C GLY A 28 -35.61 54.02 3.14
N TRP A 29 -35.62 52.93 3.92
CA TRP A 29 -34.62 52.63 4.96
C TRP A 29 -33.19 52.52 4.43
N ASP A 30 -32.20 52.62 5.32
CA ASP A 30 -30.81 52.38 4.95
C ASP A 30 -30.56 50.93 4.52
N TRP A 31 -29.54 50.72 3.69
CA TRP A 31 -29.20 49.38 3.18
C TRP A 31 -28.91 48.38 4.31
N GLY A 32 -28.33 48.84 5.42
CA GLY A 32 -28.09 48.02 6.60
C GLY A 32 -29.40 47.45 7.17
N ASP A 33 -30.39 48.32 7.36
CA ASP A 33 -31.69 47.95 7.95
C ASP A 33 -32.52 47.08 7.00
N CYS A 34 -32.49 47.38 5.69
CA CYS A 34 -33.12 46.54 4.67
C CYS A 34 -32.54 45.12 4.66
N LEU A 35 -31.21 44.97 4.66
CA LEU A 35 -30.57 43.65 4.67
C LEU A 35 -30.81 42.91 5.98
N TRP A 36 -30.77 43.62 7.11
CA TRP A 36 -31.07 43.05 8.41
C TRP A 36 -32.51 42.53 8.47
N MET A 37 -33.49 43.30 8.00
CA MET A 37 -34.90 42.90 7.93
C MET A 37 -35.08 41.63 7.08
N VAL A 38 -34.42 41.56 5.92
CA VAL A 38 -34.49 40.38 5.05
C VAL A 38 -33.84 39.16 5.71
N LEU A 39 -32.72 39.34 6.39
CA LEU A 39 -32.00 38.27 7.08
C LEU A 39 -32.84 37.66 8.20
N ILE A 40 -33.44 38.47 9.08
CA ILE A 40 -34.29 37.96 10.19
C ILE A 40 -35.58 37.29 9.68
N THR A 41 -36.06 37.70 8.50
CA THR A 41 -37.23 37.14 7.84
C THR A 41 -36.94 35.78 7.21
N ILE A 42 -35.87 35.68 6.39
CA ILE A 42 -35.49 34.43 5.70
C ILE A 42 -34.94 33.39 6.67
N SER A 43 -34.22 33.81 7.72
CA SER A 43 -33.70 32.92 8.76
C SER A 43 -34.80 32.35 9.68
N THR A 44 -36.06 32.77 9.51
CA THR A 44 -37.21 32.37 10.32
C THR A 44 -37.09 32.70 11.81
N ILE A 45 -36.16 33.60 12.19
CA ILE A 45 -35.97 34.02 13.59
C ILE A 45 -37.06 35.00 14.02
N GLY A 46 -37.37 36.00 13.18
CA GLY A 46 -38.53 36.88 13.38
C GLY A 46 -38.53 37.71 14.68
N TYR A 47 -37.44 38.43 14.99
CA TYR A 47 -37.33 39.28 16.19
C TYR A 47 -38.33 40.46 16.25
N GLY A 48 -39.07 40.73 15.17
CA GLY A 48 -39.97 41.87 15.03
C GLY A 48 -39.60 42.74 13.83
N GLU A 49 -40.44 43.73 13.52
CA GLU A 49 -40.13 44.74 12.51
C GLU A 49 -39.02 45.67 13.03
N VAL A 50 -38.01 45.96 12.21
CA VAL A 50 -36.92 46.90 12.56
C VAL A 50 -37.48 48.32 12.76
N GLU A 51 -38.42 48.69 11.88
CA GLU A 51 -39.18 49.93 11.87
C GLU A 51 -40.64 49.63 11.45
N PRO A 52 -41.61 50.49 11.81
CA PRO A 52 -43.03 50.23 11.53
C PRO A 52 -43.31 50.13 10.02
N LEU A 53 -43.82 48.97 9.59
CA LEU A 53 -44.05 48.69 8.17
C LEU A 53 -45.32 49.36 7.62
N SER A 54 -45.19 50.00 6.45
CA SER A 54 -46.33 50.42 5.65
C SER A 54 -47.12 49.22 5.06
N GLN A 55 -48.32 49.47 4.52
CA GLN A 55 -49.08 48.41 3.81
C GLN A 55 -48.29 47.84 2.62
N ALA A 56 -47.48 48.66 1.95
CA ALA A 56 -46.62 48.23 0.84
C ALA A 56 -45.45 47.36 1.36
N GLY A 57 -44.80 47.76 2.45
CA GLY A 57 -43.74 46.99 3.09
C GLY A 57 -44.21 45.61 3.55
N ARG A 58 -45.42 45.50 4.09
CA ARG A 58 -46.02 44.20 4.45
C ARG A 58 -46.19 43.26 3.26
N LEU A 59 -46.57 43.77 2.09
CA LEU A 59 -46.67 42.98 0.87
C LEU A 59 -45.28 42.44 0.45
N VAL A 60 -44.24 43.29 0.56
CA VAL A 60 -42.84 42.87 0.32
C VAL A 60 -42.46 41.76 1.31
N THR A 61 -42.76 41.90 2.60
CA THR A 61 -42.49 40.87 3.61
C THR A 61 -43.16 39.54 3.28
N VAL A 62 -44.44 39.55 2.88
CA VAL A 62 -45.17 38.32 2.49
C VAL A 62 -44.50 37.64 1.30
N LEU A 63 -44.07 38.41 0.28
CA LEU A 63 -43.36 37.86 -0.88
C LEU A 63 -41.99 37.29 -0.51
N ILE A 64 -41.24 37.95 0.39
CA ILE A 64 -39.95 37.47 0.88
C ILE A 64 -40.12 36.19 1.70
N VAL A 65 -41.13 36.11 2.58
CA VAL A 65 -41.39 34.90 3.37
C VAL A 65 -41.74 33.74 2.44
N ALA A 66 -42.69 33.94 1.51
CA ALA A 66 -43.09 32.89 0.57
C ALA A 66 -41.93 32.44 -0.34
N GLY A 67 -41.21 33.40 -0.95
CA GLY A 67 -40.08 33.10 -1.83
C GLY A 67 -38.86 32.56 -1.09
N GLY A 68 -38.56 33.11 0.08
CA GLY A 68 -37.45 32.72 0.94
C GLY A 68 -37.59 31.29 1.45
N ILE A 69 -38.77 30.90 1.94
CA ILE A 69 -39.04 29.51 2.36
C ILE A 69 -38.83 28.54 1.19
N VAL A 70 -39.35 28.86 0.01
CA VAL A 70 -39.18 28.00 -1.18
C VAL A 70 -37.71 27.86 -1.57
N VAL A 71 -36.96 28.97 -1.61
CA VAL A 71 -35.54 28.94 -1.97
C VAL A 71 -34.69 28.21 -0.93
N VAL A 72 -34.95 28.42 0.36
CA VAL A 72 -34.27 27.69 1.44
C VAL A 72 -34.57 26.19 1.35
N GLN A 73 -35.84 25.80 1.20
CA GLN A 73 -36.25 24.40 1.06
C GLN A 73 -35.58 23.72 -0.15
N LEU A 74 -35.60 24.36 -1.32
CA LEU A 74 -34.94 23.83 -2.52
C LEU A 74 -33.40 23.74 -2.35
N SER A 75 -32.81 24.67 -1.60
CA SER A 75 -31.38 24.66 -1.30
C SER A 75 -30.99 23.49 -0.39
N ILE A 76 -31.77 23.25 0.67
CA ILE A 76 -31.59 22.11 1.57
C ILE A 76 -31.71 20.79 0.79
N GLN A 77 -32.74 20.64 -0.04
CA GLN A 77 -32.92 19.46 -0.88
C GLN A 77 -31.74 19.21 -1.81
N LYS A 78 -31.21 20.27 -2.45
CA LYS A 78 -30.02 20.14 -3.30
C LYS A 78 -28.77 19.77 -2.51
N ILE A 79 -28.56 20.34 -1.33
CA ILE A 79 -27.40 20.03 -0.49
C ILE A 79 -27.46 18.57 -0.03
N LEU A 80 -28.62 18.10 0.44
CA LEU A 80 -28.82 16.69 0.82
C LEU A 80 -28.64 15.75 -0.39
N GLY A 81 -29.18 16.14 -1.55
CA GLY A 81 -28.97 15.41 -2.80
C GLY A 81 -27.51 15.37 -3.25
N LEU A 82 -26.64 16.30 -2.84
CA LEU A 82 -25.21 16.25 -3.16
C LEU A 82 -24.49 15.10 -2.43
N THR A 83 -24.87 14.84 -1.19
CA THR A 83 -24.40 13.69 -0.42
C THR A 83 -24.84 12.37 -1.06
N GLU A 84 -26.10 12.29 -1.50
CA GLU A 84 -26.65 11.09 -2.16
C GLU A 84 -26.10 10.88 -3.58
N SER A 85 -25.87 11.97 -4.33
CA SER A 85 -25.39 11.92 -5.73
C SER A 85 -23.95 11.42 -5.88
N GLY A 86 -23.20 11.27 -4.78
CA GLY A 86 -21.81 10.85 -4.84
C GLY A 86 -20.88 11.91 -5.46
N TYR A 87 -21.27 13.19 -5.52
CA TYR A 87 -20.40 14.27 -6.03
C TYR A 87 -19.02 14.28 -5.35
N PHE A 88 -18.98 14.11 -4.03
CA PHE A 88 -17.72 13.98 -3.27
C PHE A 88 -16.97 12.69 -3.57
N ARG A 89 -17.65 11.63 -4.00
CA ARG A 89 -17.04 10.38 -4.45
C ARG A 89 -16.35 10.58 -5.80
N GLN A 90 -16.98 11.29 -6.74
CA GLN A 90 -16.37 11.65 -8.03
C GLN A 90 -15.11 12.51 -7.88
N LEU A 91 -15.13 13.52 -7.01
CA LEU A 91 -13.95 14.35 -6.75
C LEU A 91 -12.79 13.55 -6.13
N ARG A 92 -13.12 12.64 -5.20
CA ARG A 92 -12.14 11.69 -4.64
C ARG A 92 -11.58 10.77 -5.72
N GLU A 93 -12.41 10.25 -6.60
CA GLU A 93 -11.98 9.37 -7.69
C GLU A 93 -11.04 10.09 -8.66
N LEU A 94 -11.35 11.33 -9.05
CA LEU A 94 -10.45 12.14 -9.90
C LEU A 94 -9.10 12.39 -9.22
N SER A 95 -9.10 12.68 -7.93
CA SER A 95 -7.88 12.90 -7.15
C SER A 95 -7.07 11.60 -7.01
N PHE A 96 -7.76 10.48 -6.77
CA PHE A 96 -7.17 9.15 -6.71
C PHE A 96 -6.53 8.75 -8.04
N ARG A 97 -7.24 8.89 -9.17
CA ARG A 97 -6.69 8.60 -10.51
C ARG A 97 -5.46 9.46 -10.81
N ARG A 98 -5.42 10.73 -10.37
CA ARG A 98 -4.22 11.57 -10.48
C ARG A 98 -3.07 11.05 -9.62
N LYS A 99 -3.34 10.61 -8.38
CA LYS A 99 -2.34 9.98 -7.50
C LYS A 99 -1.80 8.71 -8.15
N LEU A 100 -2.68 7.83 -8.63
CA LEU A 100 -2.35 6.57 -9.28
C LEU A 100 -1.46 6.73 -10.53
N ARG A 101 -1.71 7.75 -11.34
CA ARG A 101 -0.87 8.09 -12.51
C ARG A 101 0.54 8.56 -12.15
N ARG A 102 0.75 9.04 -10.93
CA ARG A 102 2.06 9.52 -10.44
C ARG A 102 2.83 8.43 -9.68
N MET A 103 2.19 7.32 -9.33
CA MET A 103 2.86 6.21 -8.65
C MET A 103 3.84 5.52 -9.58
N ASN A 104 5.06 5.33 -9.11
CA ASN A 104 6.15 4.62 -9.78
C ASN A 104 6.91 3.79 -8.73
N ASN A 105 7.52 2.69 -9.16
CA ASN A 105 8.28 1.78 -8.29
C ASN A 105 7.48 1.31 -7.06
N HIS A 106 6.15 1.21 -7.20
CA HIS A 106 5.24 0.75 -6.16
C HIS A 106 4.98 -0.75 -6.30
N VAL A 107 4.52 -1.38 -5.22
CA VAL A 107 4.04 -2.77 -5.24
C VAL A 107 2.55 -2.77 -5.54
N ILE A 108 2.13 -3.55 -6.52
CA ILE A 108 0.71 -3.84 -6.78
C ILE A 108 0.33 -5.07 -5.96
N LEU A 109 -0.59 -4.92 -5.02
CA LEU A 109 -1.09 -6.00 -4.18
C LEU A 109 -2.51 -6.37 -4.60
N CYS A 110 -2.67 -7.51 -5.28
CA CYS A 110 -3.96 -8.03 -5.71
C CYS A 110 -4.59 -8.85 -4.58
N GLY A 111 -5.62 -8.28 -3.96
CA GLY A 111 -6.35 -8.87 -2.83
C GLY A 111 -5.90 -8.35 -1.47
N TYR A 112 -6.86 -7.95 -0.64
CA TYR A 112 -6.65 -7.48 0.73
C TYR A 112 -7.34 -8.40 1.76
N GLY A 113 -7.15 -9.71 1.55
CA GLY A 113 -7.57 -10.76 2.47
C GLY A 113 -6.63 -10.88 3.68
N ARG A 114 -6.68 -12.03 4.36
CA ARG A 114 -5.82 -12.32 5.53
C ARG A 114 -4.34 -12.12 5.22
N ILE A 115 -3.86 -12.76 4.16
CA ILE A 115 -2.45 -12.68 3.74
C ILE A 115 -2.12 -11.31 3.13
N GLY A 116 -3.02 -10.73 2.33
CA GLY A 116 -2.80 -9.40 1.76
C GLY A 116 -2.62 -8.31 2.83
N ARG A 117 -3.36 -8.39 3.94
CA ARG A 117 -3.21 -7.46 5.07
C ARG A 117 -1.82 -7.52 5.69
N GLU A 118 -1.34 -8.72 6.01
CA GLU A 118 0.01 -8.92 6.55
C GLU A 118 1.09 -8.40 5.58
N ILE A 119 0.95 -8.68 4.28
CA ILE A 119 1.88 -8.18 3.26
C ILE A 119 1.88 -6.66 3.23
N ALA A 120 0.70 -6.03 3.24
CA ALA A 120 0.59 -4.58 3.21
C ALA A 120 1.19 -3.94 4.47
N GLU A 121 1.00 -4.54 5.64
CA GLU A 121 1.57 -4.06 6.91
C GLU A 121 3.09 -4.10 6.89
N GLN A 122 3.69 -5.21 6.46
CA GLN A 122 5.14 -5.32 6.33
C GLN A 122 5.73 -4.33 5.32
N LEU A 123 5.06 -4.16 4.16
CA LEU A 123 5.50 -3.18 3.16
C LEU A 123 5.38 -1.73 3.65
N LEU A 124 4.38 -1.43 4.49
CA LEU A 124 4.23 -0.12 5.10
C LEU A 124 5.32 0.16 6.15
N LEU A 125 5.70 -0.84 6.95
CA LEU A 125 6.80 -0.72 7.92
C LEU A 125 8.13 -0.39 7.23
N GLU A 126 8.37 -1.00 6.07
CA GLU A 126 9.53 -0.75 5.21
C GLU A 126 9.40 0.52 4.34
N THR A 127 8.35 1.33 4.51
CA THR A 127 8.06 2.55 3.72
C THR A 127 8.00 2.33 2.20
N VAL A 128 7.65 1.12 1.75
CA VAL A 128 7.51 0.80 0.33
C VAL A 128 6.13 1.28 -0.15
N PRO A 129 6.03 2.04 -1.27
CA PRO A 129 4.74 2.43 -1.82
C PRO A 129 3.92 1.22 -2.26
N VAL A 130 2.69 1.08 -1.78
CA VAL A 130 1.78 -0.02 -2.12
C VAL A 130 0.50 0.53 -2.73
N LEU A 131 0.00 -0.14 -3.78
CA LEU A 131 -1.36 0.01 -4.31
C LEU A 131 -2.11 -1.31 -4.13
N VAL A 132 -3.25 -1.27 -3.45
CA VAL A 132 -4.11 -2.44 -3.27
C VAL A 132 -5.15 -2.49 -4.39
N VAL A 133 -5.35 -3.66 -4.99
CA VAL A 133 -6.46 -3.95 -5.91
C VAL A 133 -7.42 -4.90 -5.20
N GLU A 134 -8.63 -4.45 -4.88
CA GLU A 134 -9.60 -5.24 -4.13
C GLU A 134 -11.03 -4.93 -4.57
N MET A 135 -11.80 -5.97 -4.86
CA MET A 135 -13.17 -5.86 -5.37
C MET A 135 -14.19 -5.72 -4.23
N ASP A 136 -13.94 -6.38 -3.09
CA ASP A 136 -14.82 -6.38 -1.93
C ASP A 136 -14.83 -5.02 -1.22
N SER A 137 -16.02 -4.43 -1.05
CA SER A 137 -16.17 -3.08 -0.48
C SER A 137 -15.75 -3.00 0.98
N ALA A 138 -15.95 -4.07 1.77
CA ALA A 138 -15.59 -4.07 3.18
C ALA A 138 -14.06 -4.15 3.37
N ARG A 139 -13.39 -5.00 2.58
CA ARG A 139 -11.92 -5.07 2.59
C ARG A 139 -11.27 -3.81 2.04
N ARG A 140 -11.86 -3.21 1.00
CA ARG A 140 -11.45 -1.90 0.50
C ARG A 140 -11.47 -0.86 1.62
N GLN A 141 -12.60 -0.75 2.34
CA GLN A 141 -12.72 0.22 3.42
C GLN A 141 -11.65 -0.02 4.51
N ALA A 142 -11.43 -1.27 4.90
CA ALA A 142 -10.37 -1.62 5.86
C ALA A 142 -8.95 -1.25 5.40
N ALA A 143 -8.65 -1.33 4.10
CA ALA A 143 -7.38 -0.87 3.55
C ALA A 143 -7.28 0.66 3.53
N GLU A 144 -8.36 1.36 3.13
CA GLU A 144 -8.40 2.83 3.12
C GLU A 144 -8.27 3.44 4.53
N GLU A 145 -8.85 2.80 5.56
CA GLU A 145 -8.71 3.18 6.97
C GLU A 145 -7.25 3.08 7.47
N ARG A 146 -6.45 2.19 6.87
CA ARG A 146 -5.00 2.09 7.11
C ARG A 146 -4.18 3.07 6.27
N GLY A 147 -4.82 3.95 5.50
CA GLY A 147 -4.16 4.95 4.65
C GLY A 147 -3.63 4.40 3.32
N LEU A 148 -3.95 3.15 2.96
CA LEU A 148 -3.52 2.55 1.70
C LEU A 148 -4.36 3.09 0.53
N PRO A 149 -3.74 3.42 -0.62
CA PRO A 149 -4.49 3.67 -1.84
C PRO A 149 -5.07 2.35 -2.37
N VAL A 150 -6.38 2.34 -2.65
CA VAL A 150 -7.09 1.14 -3.12
C VAL A 150 -7.78 1.40 -4.46
N LEU A 151 -7.47 0.59 -5.46
CA LEU A 151 -8.20 0.50 -6.71
C LEU A 151 -9.29 -0.57 -6.57
N GLN A 152 -10.55 -0.13 -6.58
CA GLN A 152 -11.68 -1.06 -6.52
C GLN A 152 -11.98 -1.62 -7.91
N ALA A 153 -11.38 -2.76 -8.24
CA ALA A 153 -11.52 -3.42 -9.53
C ALA A 153 -11.20 -4.92 -9.42
N ASP A 154 -11.57 -5.67 -10.45
CA ASP A 154 -11.19 -7.08 -10.58
C ASP A 154 -9.75 -7.18 -11.11
N ALA A 155 -8.85 -7.73 -10.31
CA ALA A 155 -7.45 -7.88 -10.65
C ALA A 155 -7.21 -8.86 -11.81
N THR A 156 -8.16 -9.74 -12.14
CA THR A 156 -8.04 -10.70 -13.24
C THR A 156 -8.16 -10.07 -14.62
N LEU A 157 -8.58 -8.80 -14.69
CA LEU A 157 -8.72 -8.06 -15.94
C LEU A 157 -7.43 -7.31 -16.29
N ASP A 158 -6.98 -7.44 -17.54
CA ASP A 158 -5.80 -6.76 -18.06
C ASP A 158 -5.86 -5.22 -17.88
N GLU A 159 -7.04 -4.64 -18.13
CA GLU A 159 -7.28 -3.20 -17.96
C GLU A 159 -7.04 -2.72 -16.52
N THR A 160 -7.38 -3.54 -15.52
CA THR A 160 -7.16 -3.24 -14.11
C THR A 160 -5.67 -3.20 -13.80
N LEU A 161 -4.90 -4.15 -14.32
CA LEU A 161 -3.44 -4.21 -14.11
C LEU A 161 -2.74 -3.01 -14.78
N LEU A 162 -3.19 -2.63 -15.98
CA LEU A 162 -2.69 -1.44 -16.68
C LEU A 162 -3.03 -0.15 -15.91
N GLU A 163 -4.26 0.00 -15.43
CA GLU A 163 -4.68 1.14 -14.60
C GLU A 163 -3.87 1.21 -13.30
N ALA A 164 -3.66 0.06 -12.65
CA ALA A 164 -2.81 -0.10 -11.46
C ALA A 164 -1.34 0.26 -11.70
N GLY A 165 -0.93 0.39 -12.97
CA GLY A 165 0.41 0.82 -13.35
C GLY A 165 1.41 -0.32 -13.40
N LEU A 166 1.01 -1.48 -13.92
CA LEU A 166 1.87 -2.66 -14.06
C LEU A 166 3.25 -2.34 -14.67
N HIS A 167 3.30 -1.59 -15.77
CA HIS A 167 4.55 -1.22 -16.47
C HIS A 167 5.54 -0.40 -15.63
N ARG A 168 5.08 0.22 -14.55
CA ARG A 168 5.88 1.11 -13.69
C ARG A 168 5.98 0.60 -12.25
N CYS A 169 5.46 -0.59 -11.98
CA CYS A 169 5.50 -1.18 -10.65
C CYS A 169 6.85 -1.86 -10.39
N ARG A 170 7.24 -1.94 -9.12
CA ARG A 170 8.41 -2.69 -8.66
C ARG A 170 8.18 -4.19 -8.73
N SER A 171 6.97 -4.60 -8.35
CA SER A 171 6.53 -5.98 -8.33
C SER A 171 5.02 -6.06 -8.19
N LEU A 172 4.44 -7.17 -8.63
CA LEU A 172 3.04 -7.51 -8.39
C LEU A 172 2.94 -8.72 -7.47
N VAL A 173 2.04 -8.66 -6.50
CA VAL A 173 1.74 -9.74 -5.57
C VAL A 173 0.30 -10.21 -5.77
N ALA A 174 0.12 -11.41 -6.30
CA ALA A 174 -1.16 -12.07 -6.46
C ALA A 174 -1.51 -12.84 -5.18
N ALA A 175 -2.32 -12.22 -4.32
CA ALA A 175 -2.72 -12.73 -3.01
C ALA A 175 -4.24 -12.96 -2.91
N LEU A 176 -4.88 -13.29 -4.03
CA LEU A 176 -6.31 -13.61 -4.08
C LEU A 176 -6.60 -14.94 -3.38
N PRO A 177 -7.84 -15.16 -2.92
CA PRO A 177 -8.22 -16.39 -2.23
C PRO A 177 -8.31 -17.62 -3.15
N SER A 178 -8.32 -17.45 -4.47
CA SER A 178 -8.43 -18.53 -5.46
C SER A 178 -7.14 -18.67 -6.25
N ASP A 179 -6.57 -19.88 -6.28
CA ASP A 179 -5.40 -20.20 -7.10
C ASP A 179 -5.66 -19.98 -8.59
N ALA A 180 -6.89 -20.23 -9.06
CA ALA A 180 -7.27 -19.93 -10.44
C ALA A 180 -7.21 -18.42 -10.73
N ALA A 181 -7.67 -17.59 -9.79
CA ALA A 181 -7.60 -16.13 -9.95
C ALA A 181 -6.14 -15.64 -9.92
N ASN A 182 -5.31 -16.18 -9.00
CA ASN A 182 -3.87 -15.88 -8.97
C ASN A 182 -3.18 -16.31 -10.27
N LEU A 183 -3.60 -17.44 -10.86
CA LEU A 183 -3.08 -17.91 -12.15
C LEU A 183 -3.45 -16.95 -13.29
N TYR A 184 -4.70 -16.51 -13.37
CA TYR A 184 -5.12 -15.51 -14.36
C TYR A 184 -4.36 -14.20 -14.22
N VAL A 185 -4.27 -13.65 -13.00
CA VAL A 185 -3.48 -12.44 -12.73
C VAL A 185 -2.02 -12.61 -13.17
N THR A 186 -1.42 -13.77 -12.87
CA THR A 186 -0.02 -14.05 -13.23
C THR A 186 0.16 -14.11 -14.74
N LEU A 187 -0.73 -14.81 -15.46
CA LEU A 187 -0.69 -14.90 -16.93
C LEU A 187 -0.86 -13.52 -17.58
N SER A 188 -1.88 -12.76 -17.16
CA SER A 188 -2.12 -11.39 -17.65
C SER A 188 -0.93 -10.49 -17.38
N ALA A 189 -0.41 -10.49 -16.15
CA ALA A 189 0.72 -9.66 -15.79
C ALA A 189 1.99 -10.03 -16.57
N ARG A 190 2.26 -11.33 -16.76
CA ARG A 190 3.42 -11.80 -17.53
C ARG A 190 3.29 -11.49 -19.03
N GLY A 191 2.08 -11.58 -19.58
CA GLY A 191 1.80 -11.23 -20.98
C GLY A 191 1.93 -9.73 -21.27
N LEU A 192 1.49 -8.89 -20.33
CA LEU A 192 1.55 -7.43 -20.46
C LEU A 192 2.93 -6.86 -20.13
N GLU A 193 3.61 -7.39 -19.11
CA GLU A 193 4.91 -6.89 -18.64
C GLU A 193 5.87 -8.07 -18.33
N PRO A 194 6.61 -8.57 -19.34
CA PRO A 194 7.52 -9.70 -19.19
C PRO A 194 8.68 -9.45 -18.22
N GLY A 195 9.00 -8.20 -17.89
CA GLY A 195 10.06 -7.85 -16.93
C GLY A 195 9.59 -7.77 -15.48
N CYS A 196 8.27 -7.78 -15.22
CA CYS A 196 7.75 -7.60 -13.86
C CYS A 196 8.10 -8.79 -12.97
N ARG A 197 8.54 -8.50 -11.74
CA ARG A 197 8.67 -9.50 -10.68
C ARG A 197 7.28 -9.86 -10.18
N LEU A 198 6.87 -11.11 -10.37
CA LEU A 198 5.55 -11.61 -10.01
C LEU A 198 5.68 -12.56 -8.82
N ILE A 199 4.99 -12.24 -7.72
CA ILE A 199 4.89 -13.10 -6.54
C ILE A 199 3.46 -13.61 -6.47
N ALA A 200 3.27 -14.93 -6.44
CA ALA A 200 1.94 -15.51 -6.37
C ALA A 200 1.76 -16.38 -5.12
N ARG A 201 0.57 -16.28 -4.51
CA ARG A 201 0.10 -17.18 -3.46
C ARG A 201 -0.47 -18.46 -4.09
N ALA A 202 -0.10 -19.60 -3.55
CA ALA A 202 -0.69 -20.90 -3.86
C ALA A 202 -1.20 -21.59 -2.59
N ASP A 203 -2.32 -22.30 -2.69
CA ASP A 203 -2.84 -23.12 -1.58
C ASP A 203 -2.37 -24.57 -1.61
N SER A 204 -1.99 -25.09 -2.78
CA SER A 204 -1.43 -26.44 -2.94
C SER A 204 -0.11 -26.45 -3.72
N GLU A 205 0.61 -27.57 -3.63
CA GLU A 205 1.84 -27.79 -4.39
C GLU A 205 1.55 -27.94 -5.89
N GLU A 206 0.39 -28.50 -6.27
CA GLU A 206 0.01 -28.57 -7.69
C GLU A 206 -0.33 -27.19 -8.26
N ALA A 207 -0.98 -26.33 -7.47
CA ALA A 207 -1.23 -24.95 -7.86
C ALA A 207 0.07 -24.16 -7.99
N ALA A 208 1.03 -24.42 -7.08
CA ALA A 208 2.33 -23.76 -7.13
C ALA A 208 3.08 -24.05 -8.43
N ALA A 209 3.15 -25.33 -8.83
CA ALA A 209 3.78 -25.72 -10.09
C ALA A 209 3.12 -25.04 -11.32
N LYS A 210 1.79 -24.90 -11.32
CA LYS A 210 1.07 -24.21 -12.40
C LYS A 210 1.36 -22.71 -12.44
N LEU A 211 1.48 -22.06 -11.29
CA LEU A 211 1.81 -20.64 -11.18
C LEU A 211 3.25 -20.35 -11.64
N GLU A 212 4.20 -21.23 -11.31
CA GLU A 212 5.57 -21.16 -11.83
C GLU A 212 5.59 -21.27 -13.36
N LEU A 213 4.87 -22.25 -13.93
CA LEU A 213 4.74 -22.42 -15.38
C LEU A 213 4.07 -21.22 -16.07
N ALA A 214 3.14 -20.55 -15.39
CA ALA A 214 2.53 -19.31 -15.87
C ALA A 214 3.46 -18.09 -15.83
N GLY A 215 4.65 -18.23 -15.25
CA GLY A 215 5.65 -17.19 -15.18
C GLY A 215 5.65 -16.41 -13.87
N ALA A 216 5.10 -16.95 -12.76
CA ALA A 216 5.37 -16.40 -11.44
C ALA A 216 6.88 -16.48 -11.16
N THR A 217 7.49 -15.37 -10.75
CA THR A 217 8.92 -15.33 -10.39
C THR A 217 9.18 -16.04 -9.08
N VAL A 218 8.23 -15.93 -8.14
CA VAL A 218 8.25 -16.62 -6.85
C VAL A 218 6.84 -17.07 -6.55
N VAL A 219 6.69 -18.32 -6.12
CA VAL A 219 5.44 -18.82 -5.57
C VAL A 219 5.61 -19.09 -4.08
N VAL A 220 4.65 -18.64 -3.29
CA VAL A 220 4.61 -18.84 -1.85
C VAL A 220 3.38 -19.67 -1.51
N SER A 221 3.57 -20.73 -0.72
CA SER A 221 2.50 -21.59 -0.22
C SER A 221 2.35 -21.45 1.30
N PRO A 222 1.57 -20.46 1.79
CA PRO A 222 1.48 -20.12 3.20
C PRO A 222 1.01 -21.26 4.09
N TYR A 223 0.07 -22.09 3.61
CA TYR A 223 -0.45 -23.21 4.39
C TYR A 223 0.57 -24.33 4.54
N VAL A 224 1.35 -24.60 3.49
CA VAL A 224 2.45 -25.57 3.55
C VAL A 224 3.56 -25.06 4.46
N ALA A 225 3.95 -23.79 4.31
CA ALA A 225 4.96 -23.16 5.15
C ALA A 225 4.52 -23.12 6.63
N GLY A 226 3.31 -22.63 6.91
CA GLY A 226 2.73 -22.59 8.24
C GLY A 226 2.58 -23.98 8.85
N GLY A 227 2.13 -24.97 8.08
CA GLY A 227 2.04 -26.37 8.52
C GLY A 227 3.40 -26.97 8.89
N ARG A 228 4.45 -26.70 8.10
CA ARG A 228 5.83 -27.11 8.42
C ARG A 228 6.34 -26.48 9.71
N VAL A 229 6.09 -25.17 9.90
CA VAL A 229 6.47 -24.45 11.13
C VAL A 229 5.70 -24.99 12.34
N MET A 230 4.39 -25.23 12.21
CA MET A 230 3.57 -25.81 13.29
C MET A 230 4.05 -27.22 13.66
N ALA A 231 4.35 -28.07 12.68
CA ALA A 231 4.88 -29.41 12.93
C ALA A 231 6.25 -29.35 13.61
N ALA A 232 7.15 -28.48 13.15
CA ALA A 232 8.45 -28.26 13.79
C ALA A 232 8.29 -27.76 15.23
N THR A 233 7.37 -26.83 15.48
CA THR A 233 7.08 -26.29 16.82
C THR A 233 6.51 -27.35 17.74
N ALA A 234 5.62 -28.22 17.23
CA ALA A 234 5.05 -29.32 18.01
C ALA A 234 6.09 -30.39 18.36
N LEU A 235 7.03 -30.67 17.46
CA LEU A 235 8.07 -31.70 17.66
C LEU A 235 9.28 -31.18 18.43
N ARG A 236 9.64 -29.91 18.23
CA ARG A 236 10.88 -29.27 18.69
C ARG A 236 10.65 -27.77 18.98
N PRO A 237 9.81 -27.41 19.98
CA PRO A 237 9.44 -26.02 20.24
C PRO A 237 10.65 -25.13 20.51
N LEU A 238 11.59 -25.60 21.34
CA LEU A 238 12.84 -24.88 21.65
C LEU A 238 13.68 -24.55 20.40
N ALA A 239 13.64 -25.39 19.36
CA ALA A 239 14.39 -25.11 18.14
C ALA A 239 13.73 -24.01 17.32
N VAL A 240 12.40 -23.94 17.30
CA VAL A 240 11.66 -22.88 16.60
C VAL A 240 11.77 -21.57 17.38
N ASP A 241 11.58 -21.59 18.69
CA ASP A 241 11.75 -20.41 19.56
C ASP A 241 13.17 -19.85 19.45
N PHE A 242 14.18 -20.71 19.34
CA PHE A 242 15.56 -20.30 19.09
C PHE A 242 15.72 -19.62 17.72
N MET A 243 15.09 -20.14 16.66
CA MET A 243 15.11 -19.49 15.33
C MET A 243 14.37 -18.15 15.32
N ASP A 244 13.26 -18.02 16.05
CA ASP A 244 12.51 -16.76 16.17
C ASP A 244 13.26 -15.72 17.02
N LEU A 245 13.95 -16.14 18.07
CA LEU A 245 14.90 -15.28 18.79
C LEU A 245 16.00 -14.77 17.86
N LEU A 246 16.49 -15.61 16.95
CA LEU A 246 17.50 -15.21 15.98
C LEU A 246 16.96 -14.22 14.94
N SER A 247 15.70 -14.37 14.49
CA SER A 247 15.11 -13.43 13.53
C SER A 247 14.74 -12.06 14.13
N GLY A 248 14.62 -11.96 15.47
CA GLY A 248 14.34 -10.72 16.20
C GLY A 248 15.48 -10.15 17.05
N SER A 249 16.68 -10.74 17.04
CA SER A 249 17.83 -10.32 17.86
C SER A 249 18.90 -9.58 17.05
N GLU A 250 19.95 -9.08 17.71
CA GLU A 250 21.13 -8.49 17.06
C GLU A 250 21.91 -9.46 16.14
N PHE A 251 21.47 -10.71 16.00
CA PHE A 251 22.14 -11.74 15.21
C PHE A 251 21.50 -11.86 13.82
N GLU A 252 22.30 -11.66 12.78
CA GLU A 252 21.87 -11.77 11.39
C GLU A 252 22.45 -13.03 10.75
N ILE A 253 21.81 -13.49 9.67
CA ILE A 253 22.36 -14.52 8.77
C ILE A 253 22.79 -13.83 7.49
N GLU A 254 24.07 -13.92 7.15
CA GLU A 254 24.63 -13.34 5.93
C GLU A 254 25.32 -14.41 5.07
N GLU A 255 25.22 -14.24 3.75
CA GLU A 255 25.83 -15.12 2.77
C GLU A 255 27.14 -14.51 2.23
N PHE A 256 28.25 -15.21 2.39
CA PHE A 256 29.56 -14.82 1.85
C PHE A 256 29.94 -15.74 0.71
N ARG A 257 29.91 -15.22 -0.52
CA ARG A 257 30.36 -15.96 -1.71
C ARG A 257 31.87 -15.80 -1.85
N LEU A 258 32.59 -16.92 -1.80
CA LEU A 258 34.01 -16.95 -2.11
C LEU A 258 34.22 -16.77 -3.61
N SER A 259 35.27 -16.03 -3.96
CA SER A 259 35.60 -15.74 -5.34
C SER A 259 35.87 -17.03 -6.12
N ARG A 260 35.56 -17.01 -7.42
CA ARG A 260 35.90 -18.11 -8.31
C ARG A 260 37.36 -18.12 -8.71
N ASP A 261 38.09 -17.02 -8.49
CA ASP A 261 39.52 -16.93 -8.77
C ASP A 261 40.32 -17.75 -7.73
N PRO A 262 40.99 -18.84 -8.15
CA PRO A 262 41.79 -19.65 -7.24
C PRO A 262 42.94 -18.89 -6.58
N PHE A 263 43.42 -17.80 -7.18
CA PHE A 263 44.50 -16.99 -6.60
C PHE A 263 44.03 -16.24 -5.35
N LEU A 264 42.82 -15.67 -5.40
CA LEU A 264 42.22 -14.93 -4.28
C LEU A 264 41.85 -15.86 -3.11
N VAL A 265 41.38 -17.07 -3.41
CA VAL A 265 40.95 -18.04 -2.39
C VAL A 265 42.10 -18.96 -1.93
N GLY A 266 43.24 -18.98 -2.62
CA GLY A 266 44.32 -19.95 -2.37
C GLY A 266 44.84 -20.00 -0.94
N HIS A 267 44.88 -18.85 -0.25
CA HIS A 267 45.29 -18.78 1.15
C HIS A 267 44.26 -19.41 2.12
N LEU A 268 42.99 -19.45 1.75
CA LEU A 268 41.91 -20.12 2.49
C LEU A 268 41.82 -21.61 2.13
N ALA A 269 41.96 -21.95 0.85
CA ALA A 269 41.85 -23.33 0.37
C ALA A 269 42.96 -24.26 0.88
N SER A 270 44.13 -23.68 1.18
CA SER A 270 45.26 -24.40 1.78
C SER A 270 45.03 -24.79 3.25
N LYS A 271 43.99 -24.27 3.90
CA LYS A 271 43.70 -24.48 5.32
C LYS A 271 42.32 -25.08 5.55
N SER A 272 42.17 -25.86 6.62
CA SER A 272 40.86 -26.30 7.10
C SER A 272 40.15 -25.19 7.88
N LEU A 273 38.84 -25.30 8.08
CA LEU A 273 38.07 -24.39 8.93
C LEU A 273 38.65 -24.27 10.35
N SER A 274 39.14 -25.38 10.92
CA SER A 274 39.76 -25.41 12.25
C SER A 274 41.09 -24.65 12.28
N GLU A 275 41.86 -24.69 11.20
CA GLU A 275 43.11 -23.93 11.05
C GLU A 275 42.86 -22.44 10.80
N LEU A 276 41.79 -22.09 10.07
CA LEU A 276 41.42 -20.69 9.81
C LEU A 276 40.90 -19.98 11.06
N GLN A 277 40.32 -20.74 11.99
CA GLN A 277 39.77 -20.24 13.26
C GLN A 277 38.82 -19.05 13.10
N LEU A 278 38.07 -19.01 11.98
CA LEU A 278 37.23 -17.87 11.61
C LEU A 278 36.24 -17.52 12.73
N GLY A 279 35.58 -18.53 13.31
CA GLY A 279 34.63 -18.30 14.39
C GLY A 279 35.26 -17.84 15.70
N ARG A 280 36.47 -18.33 16.03
CA ARG A 280 37.20 -17.87 17.23
C ARG A 280 37.67 -16.42 17.10
N ARG A 281 38.03 -15.99 15.87
CA ARG A 281 38.58 -14.66 15.58
C ARG A 281 37.51 -13.60 15.37
N SER A 282 36.35 -13.98 14.82
CA SER A 282 35.24 -13.05 14.54
C SER A 282 34.12 -13.10 15.58
N GLY A 283 33.96 -14.23 16.28
CA GLY A 283 32.77 -14.53 17.09
C GLY A 283 31.57 -15.02 16.27
N ALA A 284 31.65 -15.04 14.94
CA ALA A 284 30.58 -15.52 14.06
C ALA A 284 30.63 -17.05 13.87
N MET A 285 29.49 -17.65 13.57
CA MET A 285 29.33 -19.09 13.41
C MET A 285 29.03 -19.45 11.94
N VAL A 286 29.84 -20.34 11.36
CA VAL A 286 29.54 -20.89 10.03
C VAL A 286 28.50 -21.98 10.18
N LEU A 287 27.27 -21.73 9.70
CA LEU A 287 26.15 -22.66 9.81
C LEU A 287 26.15 -23.69 8.69
N ALA A 288 26.49 -23.26 7.47
CA ALA A 288 26.50 -24.14 6.31
C ALA A 288 27.47 -23.66 5.24
N ILE A 289 27.91 -24.59 4.39
CA ILE A 289 28.67 -24.32 3.16
C ILE A 289 27.86 -24.89 2.00
N ARG A 290 27.63 -24.07 0.98
CA ARG A 290 27.06 -24.52 -0.28
C ARG A 290 28.14 -24.60 -1.34
N ASP A 291 28.26 -25.78 -1.94
CA ASP A 291 29.13 -26.06 -3.07
C ASP A 291 28.27 -26.46 -4.27
N GLY A 292 28.15 -25.55 -5.24
CA GLY A 292 27.17 -25.69 -6.33
C GLY A 292 25.74 -25.84 -5.81
N SER A 293 25.13 -27.01 -6.03
CA SER A 293 23.78 -27.35 -5.56
C SER A 293 23.74 -28.06 -4.21
N ALA A 294 24.90 -28.52 -3.69
CA ALA A 294 24.96 -29.26 -2.43
C ALA A 294 25.10 -28.29 -1.25
N LEU A 295 24.17 -28.35 -0.29
CA LEU A 295 24.24 -27.60 0.96
C LEU A 295 24.66 -28.53 2.09
N LYS A 296 25.83 -28.28 2.69
CA LYS A 296 26.34 -29.00 3.84
C LYS A 296 26.16 -28.16 5.11
N GLY A 297 25.21 -28.56 5.95
CA GLY A 297 25.00 -27.95 7.27
C GLY A 297 26.02 -28.43 8.31
N ASN A 298 26.34 -27.58 9.27
CA ASN A 298 27.31 -27.81 10.35
C ASN A 298 28.64 -28.39 9.83
N PRO A 299 29.40 -27.65 9.01
CA PRO A 299 30.65 -28.15 8.44
C PRO A 299 31.63 -28.53 9.55
N SER A 300 32.35 -29.65 9.37
CA SER A 300 33.38 -30.07 10.32
C SER A 300 34.60 -29.15 10.24
N GLY A 301 35.40 -29.14 11.31
CA GLY A 301 36.65 -28.37 11.35
C GLY A 301 37.67 -28.76 10.27
N GLU A 302 37.56 -29.97 9.71
CA GLU A 302 38.45 -30.48 8.66
C GLU A 302 38.06 -29.99 7.25
N GLU A 303 36.88 -29.38 7.10
CA GLU A 303 36.42 -28.91 5.80
C GLU A 303 37.31 -27.79 5.26
N ARG A 304 37.61 -27.86 3.96
CA ARG A 304 38.42 -26.85 3.26
C ARG A 304 37.53 -25.98 2.40
N LEU A 305 37.86 -24.69 2.36
CA LEU A 305 37.13 -23.72 1.56
C LEU A 305 37.61 -23.74 0.11
N GLY A 306 36.67 -23.85 -0.82
CA GLY A 306 36.94 -23.89 -2.26
C GLY A 306 36.49 -22.62 -2.98
N PRO A 307 37.04 -22.33 -4.17
CA PRO A 307 36.59 -21.22 -4.99
C PRO A 307 35.11 -21.37 -5.38
N GLY A 308 34.36 -20.27 -5.34
CA GLY A 308 32.94 -20.24 -5.69
C GLY A 308 31.96 -20.78 -4.65
N GLN A 309 32.45 -21.32 -3.52
CA GLN A 309 31.58 -21.77 -2.42
C GLN A 309 30.87 -20.60 -1.74
N LEU A 310 29.67 -20.86 -1.21
CA LEU A 310 28.89 -19.89 -0.46
C LEU A 310 28.84 -20.30 1.00
N LEU A 311 29.30 -19.41 1.88
CA LEU A 311 29.29 -19.58 3.32
C LEU A 311 28.03 -18.92 3.88
N VAL A 312 27.24 -19.68 4.64
CA VAL A 312 26.11 -19.15 5.40
C VAL A 312 26.57 -18.96 6.83
N VAL A 313 26.65 -17.71 7.28
CA VAL A 313 27.29 -17.33 8.53
C VAL A 313 26.30 -16.55 9.39
N MET A 314 26.30 -16.84 10.69
CA MET A 314 25.48 -16.18 11.69
C MET A 314 26.34 -15.42 12.69
N GLY A 315 25.96 -14.20 13.02
CA GLY A 315 26.66 -13.37 14.00
C GLY A 315 25.99 -12.02 14.14
N SER A 316 26.40 -11.22 15.13
CA SER A 316 26.00 -9.82 15.16
C SER A 316 26.65 -9.02 14.03
N GLN A 317 26.09 -7.86 13.68
CA GLN A 317 26.62 -7.01 12.60
C GLN A 317 28.14 -6.79 12.72
N LYS A 318 28.62 -6.53 13.94
CA LYS A 318 30.06 -6.38 14.24
C LYS A 318 30.85 -7.68 14.03
N GLN A 319 30.29 -8.83 14.38
CA GLN A 319 30.94 -10.14 14.18
C GLN A 319 31.00 -10.50 12.69
N LEU A 320 29.95 -10.20 11.93
CA LEU A 320 29.89 -10.42 10.48
C LEU A 320 30.87 -9.50 9.73
N GLU A 321 31.00 -8.24 10.13
CA GLU A 321 32.03 -7.34 9.59
C GLU A 321 33.45 -7.85 9.88
N LEU A 322 33.72 -8.32 11.10
CA LEU A 322 35.00 -8.95 11.42
C LEU A 322 35.22 -10.20 10.57
N PHE A 323 34.20 -11.04 10.40
CA PHE A 323 34.27 -12.23 9.55
C PHE A 323 34.57 -11.87 8.09
N ARG A 324 33.91 -10.86 7.55
CA ARG A 324 34.16 -10.29 6.22
C ARG A 324 35.62 -9.85 6.06
N ASN A 325 36.13 -9.10 7.02
CA ASN A 325 37.52 -8.62 7.02
C ASN A 325 38.54 -9.77 7.10
N LEU A 326 38.19 -10.87 7.77
CA LEU A 326 39.03 -12.07 7.81
C LEU A 326 39.10 -12.81 6.48
N LEU A 327 38.03 -12.76 5.68
CA LEU A 327 38.01 -13.31 4.32
C LEU A 327 38.67 -12.36 3.31
N GLY A 328 38.66 -11.06 3.56
CA GLY A 328 39.39 -10.06 2.77
C GLY A 328 39.01 -10.10 1.28
N ASP A 329 40.00 -10.19 0.41
CA ASP A 329 39.81 -10.20 -1.05
C ASP A 329 39.28 -11.55 -1.59
N ALA A 330 39.10 -12.55 -0.72
CA ALA A 330 38.60 -13.86 -1.13
C ALA A 330 37.08 -13.91 -1.34
N ILE A 331 36.34 -12.84 -1.03
CA ILE A 331 34.89 -12.76 -1.25
C ILE A 331 34.56 -11.88 -2.45
N ASP A 332 33.54 -12.28 -3.21
CA ASP A 332 33.02 -11.43 -4.27
C ASP A 332 32.22 -10.27 -3.66
N THR A 333 32.59 -9.03 -4.00
CA THR A 333 31.80 -7.84 -3.64
C THR A 333 30.44 -7.81 -4.35
N ILE A 334 29.49 -7.08 -3.77
CA ILE A 334 28.11 -6.97 -4.30
C ILE A 334 28.07 -6.47 -5.76
N GLU A 335 29.09 -5.73 -6.22
CA GLU A 335 29.23 -5.31 -7.62
C GLU A 335 29.46 -6.49 -8.59
N THR A 336 30.11 -7.56 -8.16
CA THR A 336 30.39 -8.75 -8.98
C THR A 336 29.20 -9.71 -9.07
N MET A 337 28.24 -9.63 -8.14
CA MET A 337 27.02 -10.46 -8.15
C MET A 337 25.92 -9.99 -9.13
N ARG A 338 26.03 -8.78 -9.70
CA ARG A 338 25.11 -8.27 -10.75
C ARG A 338 25.60 -8.55 -12.17
N GLY A 339 26.74 -9.21 -12.33
CA GLY A 339 27.40 -9.45 -13.61
C GLY A 339 27.46 -10.91 -14.03
N VAL A 340 26.34 -11.65 -13.94
CA VAL A 340 26.05 -12.86 -14.74
C VAL A 340 24.55 -12.91 -14.98
#